data_AF-A0A7S3W0B5-F1
#
_entry.id   AF-A0A7S3W0B5-F1
#
_cell.length_a   1.000
_cell.length_b   1.000
_cell.length_c   1.000
_cell.angle_alpha   90.00
_cell.angle_beta   90.00
_cell.angle_gamma   90.00
#
_symmetry.space_group_name_H-M   'P 1'
#
loop_
_entity.id
_entity.type
_entity.pdbx_description
1 polymer ?
#
loop_
_entity_poly.entity_id
_entity_poly.type
_entity_poly.pdbx_seq_one_letter_code
_entity_poly.pdbx_strand_id
1 'polypeptide(L)'
;PDCPPTLIHVIMLAGLQKLQVGDAAAICGKIVCGTSLFMFLPAGRDVVCPGGEIMPDDDKLLGKMFTDRTKEGYTFMWNQWGTNWIMLALMKILAVSTGSADFLKLGLAHDVATIGMMAKGWIPEFKPFLVLFGLEALAIGKLAFAK
;
A
#
# COMPACT_ATOMS: atom_id res chain seq x y z
N PRO A 1 -16.32 -15.38 -24.47
CA PRO A 1 -14.88 -15.11 -24.69
C PRO A 1 -14.17 -14.91 -23.36
N ASP A 2 -13.54 -15.97 -22.87
CA ASP A 2 -12.83 -15.99 -21.59
C ASP A 2 -11.57 -15.11 -21.68
N CYS A 3 -11.56 -13.99 -20.96
CA CYS A 3 -10.35 -13.20 -20.77
C CYS A 3 -9.45 -13.97 -19.81
N PRO A 4 -8.19 -14.31 -20.19
CA PRO A 4 -7.29 -14.99 -19.28
C PRO A 4 -7.07 -14.12 -18.04
N PRO A 5 -7.09 -14.69 -16.82
CA PRO A 5 -6.85 -13.92 -15.61
C PRO A 5 -5.50 -13.23 -15.73
N THR A 6 -5.51 -11.89 -15.59
CA THR A 6 -4.28 -11.10 -15.60
C THR A 6 -3.32 -11.60 -14.53
N LEU A 7 -2.02 -11.39 -14.71
CA LEU A 7 -1.00 -11.76 -13.72
C LEU A 7 -1.36 -11.28 -12.29
N ILE A 8 -2.04 -10.14 -12.20
CA ILE A 8 -2.60 -9.57 -10.96
C ILE A 8 -3.65 -10.49 -10.34
N HIS A 9 -4.60 -11.03 -11.12
CA HIS A 9 -5.60 -11.99 -10.64
C HIS A 9 -4.94 -13.28 -10.14
N VAL A 10 -3.93 -13.79 -10.85
CA VAL A 10 -3.20 -14.99 -10.45
C VAL A 10 -2.42 -14.77 -9.15
N ILE A 11 -1.78 -13.62 -8.98
CA ILE A 11 -1.08 -13.23 -7.75
C ILE A 11 -2.07 -13.09 -6.58
N MET A 12 -3.21 -12.45 -6.79
CA MET A 12 -4.24 -12.30 -5.76
C MET A 12 -4.82 -13.65 -5.32
N LEU A 13 -5.15 -14.53 -6.26
CA LEU A 13 -5.65 -15.88 -5.98
C LEU A 13 -4.62 -16.76 -5.28
N ALA A 14 -3.35 -16.72 -5.70
CA ALA A 14 -2.26 -17.46 -5.07
C ALA A 14 -1.98 -16.98 -3.64
N GLY A 15 -2.11 -15.67 -3.38
CA GLY A 15 -2.01 -15.09 -2.04
C GLY A 15 -3.17 -15.50 -1.12
N LEU A 16 -4.38 -15.58 -1.66
CA LEU A 16 -5.61 -15.95 -0.94
C LEU A 16 -5.77 -17.46 -0.67
N GLN A 17 -5.12 -18.34 -1.44
CA GLN A 17 -5.28 -19.79 -1.26
C GLN A 17 -4.44 -20.40 -0.13
N LYS A 18 -3.42 -19.70 0.39
CA LYS A 18 -2.54 -20.22 1.49
C LYS A 18 -3.07 -19.96 2.90
N LEU A 19 -4.37 -19.71 3.06
CA LEU A 19 -4.93 -19.10 4.27
C LEU A 19 -5.53 -20.13 5.24
N GLN A 20 -4.72 -20.72 6.14
CA GLN A 20 -5.25 -21.37 7.34
C GLN A 20 -5.60 -20.32 8.44
N VAL A 21 -6.68 -20.57 9.18
CA VAL A 21 -7.19 -19.73 10.28
C VAL A 21 -6.73 -20.38 11.58
N GLY A 22 -5.78 -19.77 12.30
CA GLY A 22 -5.30 -20.30 13.58
C GLY A 22 -3.94 -19.77 14.04
N ASP A 23 -3.08 -19.32 13.12
CA ASP A 23 -1.76 -18.79 13.44
C ASP A 23 -1.75 -17.25 13.37
N ALA A 24 -1.33 -16.59 14.46
CA ALA A 24 -1.21 -15.13 14.51
C ALA A 24 -0.25 -14.60 13.43
N ALA A 25 0.77 -15.37 13.03
CA ALA A 25 1.64 -15.02 11.91
C ALA A 25 0.87 -15.08 10.58
N ALA A 26 0.01 -16.08 10.37
CA ALA A 26 -0.84 -16.15 9.19
C ALA A 26 -1.83 -14.97 9.13
N ILE A 27 -2.40 -14.55 10.26
CA ILE A 27 -3.27 -13.35 10.32
C ILE A 27 -2.47 -12.08 10.00
N CYS A 28 -1.27 -11.91 10.56
CA CYS A 28 -0.43 -10.76 10.25
C CYS A 28 -0.04 -10.73 8.78
N GLY A 29 0.34 -11.88 8.20
CA GLY A 29 0.67 -11.96 6.77
C GLY A 29 -0.50 -11.57 5.88
N LYS A 30 -1.73 -11.96 6.25
CA LYS A 30 -2.97 -11.54 5.56
C LYS A 30 -3.18 -10.05 5.62
N ILE A 31 -2.99 -9.46 6.80
CA ILE A 31 -3.13 -8.01 6.99
C ILE A 31 -2.16 -7.29 6.07
N VAL A 32 -0.87 -7.61 6.13
CA VAL A 32 0.17 -6.96 5.30
C VAL A 32 -0.13 -7.11 3.82
N CYS A 33 -0.45 -8.32 3.35
CA CYS A 33 -0.81 -8.53 1.95
C CYS A 33 -2.07 -7.75 1.55
N GLY A 34 -3.09 -7.71 2.41
CA GLY A 34 -4.34 -7.00 2.15
C GLY A 34 -4.15 -5.49 2.09
N THR A 35 -3.44 -4.91 3.05
CA THR A 35 -3.14 -3.46 3.09
C THR A 35 -2.22 -3.05 1.93
N SER A 36 -1.21 -3.86 1.62
CA SER A 36 -0.33 -3.62 0.47
C SER A 36 -1.09 -3.73 -0.86
N LEU A 37 -1.98 -4.71 -1.03
CA LEU A 37 -2.81 -4.81 -2.25
C LEU A 37 -3.78 -3.62 -2.39
N PHE A 38 -4.35 -3.14 -1.30
CA PHE A 38 -5.22 -1.95 -1.34
C PHE A 38 -4.49 -0.73 -1.93
N MET A 39 -3.20 -0.56 -1.63
CA MET A 39 -2.40 0.57 -2.15
C MET A 39 -2.33 0.63 -3.68
N PHE A 40 -2.55 -0.48 -4.39
CA PHE A 40 -2.62 -0.47 -5.86
C PHE A 40 -3.75 0.39 -6.41
N LEU A 41 -4.83 0.61 -5.65
CA LEU A 41 -5.93 1.46 -6.09
C LEU A 41 -5.50 2.94 -6.19
N PRO A 42 -5.16 3.64 -5.10
CA PRO A 42 -4.72 5.03 -5.18
C PRO A 42 -3.40 5.19 -5.93
N ALA A 43 -2.43 4.29 -5.72
CA ALA A 43 -1.14 4.40 -6.40
C ALA A 43 -1.22 4.06 -7.90
N GLY A 44 -2.09 3.12 -8.28
CA GLY A 44 -2.38 2.81 -9.68
C GLY A 44 -3.05 3.99 -10.37
N ARG A 45 -4.03 4.64 -9.72
CA ARG A 45 -4.59 5.92 -10.19
C ARG A 45 -3.49 6.93 -10.48
N ASP A 46 -2.53 7.10 -9.57
CA ASP A 46 -1.45 8.08 -9.74
C ASP A 46 -0.59 7.84 -10.99
N VAL A 47 -0.54 6.62 -11.50
CA VAL A 47 0.18 6.26 -12.72
C VAL A 47 -0.69 6.38 -13.98
N VAL A 48 -1.95 5.94 -13.92
CA VAL A 48 -2.81 5.82 -15.11
C VAL A 48 -3.74 7.02 -15.31
N CYS A 49 -4.13 7.69 -14.22
CA CYS A 49 -5.05 8.83 -14.21
C CYS A 49 -4.65 9.83 -13.11
N PRO A 50 -3.53 10.57 -13.26
CA PRO A 50 -3.02 11.49 -12.25
C PRO A 50 -4.06 12.50 -11.75
N GLY A 51 -4.38 12.43 -10.45
CA GLY A 51 -5.36 13.29 -9.80
C GLY A 51 -6.83 13.01 -10.18
N GLY A 52 -7.14 11.81 -10.68
CA GLY A 52 -8.51 11.37 -10.89
C GLY A 52 -9.18 10.86 -9.61
N GLU A 53 -10.45 11.18 -9.40
CA GLU A 53 -11.22 10.68 -8.26
C GLU A 53 -11.66 9.23 -8.53
N ILE A 54 -11.25 8.29 -7.67
CA ILE A 54 -11.60 6.85 -7.77
C ILE A 54 -12.18 6.28 -6.47
N MET A 55 -11.96 6.94 -5.33
CA MET A 55 -12.50 6.58 -4.03
C MET A 55 -13.47 7.65 -3.52
N PRO A 56 -14.40 7.30 -2.60
CA PRO A 56 -15.22 8.30 -1.93
C PRO A 56 -14.36 9.36 -1.23
N ASP A 57 -14.79 10.62 -1.30
CA ASP A 57 -14.10 11.78 -0.71
C ASP A 57 -12.69 12.08 -1.29
N ASP A 58 -12.35 11.50 -2.46
CA ASP A 58 -11.09 11.80 -3.15
C ASP A 58 -10.98 13.29 -3.52
N ASP A 59 -12.07 13.97 -3.83
CA ASP A 59 -12.10 15.41 -4.13
C ASP A 59 -11.43 16.24 -3.01
N LYS A 60 -11.72 15.91 -1.76
CA LYS A 60 -11.16 16.56 -0.57
C LYS A 60 -9.67 16.24 -0.40
N LEU A 61 -9.31 14.97 -0.58
CA LEU A 61 -7.93 14.49 -0.47
C LEU A 61 -7.05 15.12 -1.55
N LEU A 62 -7.46 14.98 -2.82
CA LEU A 62 -6.75 15.47 -4.00
C LEU A 62 -6.62 16.99 -3.95
N GLY A 63 -7.62 17.71 -3.44
CA GLY A 63 -7.55 19.16 -3.20
C GLY A 63 -6.42 19.59 -2.25
N LYS A 64 -5.84 18.68 -1.46
CA LYS A 64 -4.66 18.93 -0.60
C LYS A 64 -3.33 18.52 -1.24
N MET A 65 -3.35 17.91 -2.42
CA MET A 65 -2.17 17.37 -3.10
C MET A 65 -1.65 18.32 -4.19
N PHE A 66 -0.66 17.86 -4.97
CA PHE A 66 -0.09 18.63 -6.07
C PHE A 66 -1.05 18.68 -7.27
N THR A 67 -1.90 19.70 -7.33
CA THR A 67 -3.04 19.77 -8.28
C THR A 67 -2.84 20.69 -9.49
N ASP A 68 -1.72 21.42 -9.55
CA ASP A 68 -1.48 22.36 -10.66
C ASP A 68 -1.03 21.65 -11.93
N ARG A 69 -2.00 21.37 -12.81
CA ARG A 69 -1.82 20.69 -14.10
C ARG A 69 -1.03 21.52 -15.12
N THR A 70 -0.79 22.80 -14.85
CA THR A 70 -0.01 23.66 -15.75
C THR A 70 1.50 23.49 -15.56
N LYS A 71 1.93 22.86 -14.46
CA LYS A 71 3.34 22.59 -14.18
C LYS A 71 3.81 21.39 -14.99
N GLU A 72 4.95 21.55 -15.65
CA GLU A 72 5.61 20.47 -16.43
C GLU A 72 5.87 19.22 -15.57
N GLY A 73 6.13 19.40 -14.28
CA GLY A 73 6.35 18.29 -13.33
C GLY A 73 5.09 17.56 -12.86
N TYR A 74 3.87 18.01 -13.19
CA TYR A 74 2.61 17.43 -12.71
C TYR A 74 2.54 15.92 -12.93
N THR A 75 2.58 15.49 -14.18
CA THR A 75 2.45 14.07 -14.53
C THR A 75 3.59 13.24 -13.98
N PHE A 76 4.82 13.74 -14.03
CA PHE A 76 5.98 13.02 -13.51
C PHE A 76 5.88 12.77 -12.00
N MET A 77 5.52 13.79 -11.23
CA MET A 77 5.43 13.70 -9.77
C MET A 77 4.38 12.67 -9.34
N TRP A 78 3.19 12.70 -9.95
CA TRP A 78 2.14 11.71 -9.67
C TRP A 78 2.55 10.30 -10.09
N ASN A 79 3.04 10.12 -11.33
CA ASN A 79 3.44 8.81 -11.81
C ASN A 79 4.56 8.20 -10.95
N GLN A 80 5.56 8.99 -10.57
CA GLN A 80 6.65 8.53 -9.71
C GLN A 80 6.17 8.21 -8.30
N TRP A 81 5.27 9.03 -7.74
CA TRP A 81 4.64 8.77 -6.46
C TRP A 81 3.90 7.43 -6.47
N GLY A 82 3.00 7.22 -7.44
CA GLY A 82 2.27 5.96 -7.60
C GLY A 82 3.20 4.76 -7.78
N THR A 83 4.24 4.90 -8.61
CA THR A 83 5.21 3.83 -8.86
C THR A 83 5.95 3.44 -7.58
N ASN A 84 6.39 4.41 -6.77
CA ASN A 84 7.07 4.14 -5.51
C ASN A 84 6.18 3.34 -4.55
N TRP A 85 4.90 3.73 -4.42
CA TRP A 85 3.95 3.03 -3.56
C TRP A 85 3.65 1.60 -4.03
N ILE A 86 3.51 1.38 -5.35
CA ILE A 86 3.34 0.04 -5.92
C ILE A 86 4.57 -0.83 -5.62
N MET A 87 5.78 -0.30 -5.81
CA MET A 87 7.01 -1.06 -5.55
C MET A 87 7.17 -1.41 -4.06
N LEU A 88 6.81 -0.50 -3.16
CA LEU A 88 6.81 -0.76 -1.72
C LEU A 88 5.80 -1.83 -1.32
N ALA A 89 4.58 -1.78 -1.87
CA ALA A 89 3.56 -2.81 -1.65
C ALA A 89 4.05 -4.19 -2.12
N LEU A 90 4.64 -4.27 -3.32
CA LEU A 90 5.23 -5.51 -3.83
C LEU A 90 6.36 -6.03 -2.94
N MET A 91 7.26 -5.15 -2.49
CA MET A 91 8.35 -5.52 -1.57
C MET A 91 7.80 -6.16 -0.30
N LYS A 92 6.77 -5.59 0.31
CA LYS A 92 6.16 -6.13 1.54
C LYS A 92 5.48 -7.48 1.31
N ILE A 93 4.74 -7.62 0.22
CA ILE A 93 4.11 -8.90 -0.17
C ILE A 93 5.19 -9.99 -0.35
N LEU A 94 6.29 -9.66 -1.05
CA LEU A 94 7.41 -10.56 -1.22
C LEU A 94 8.12 -10.87 0.10
N ALA A 95 8.26 -9.90 0.99
CA ALA A 95 8.87 -10.09 2.31
C ALA A 95 8.07 -11.10 3.15
N VAL A 96 6.73 -11.00 3.13
CA VAL A 96 5.83 -11.96 3.79
C VAL A 96 5.93 -13.34 3.14
N SER A 97 5.87 -13.41 1.81
CA SER A 97 5.84 -14.70 1.09
C SER A 97 7.15 -15.48 1.17
N THR A 98 8.28 -14.79 1.27
CA THR A 98 9.62 -15.37 1.43
C THR A 98 10.07 -15.48 2.89
N GLY A 99 9.32 -14.87 3.82
CA GLY A 99 9.71 -14.78 5.23
C GLY A 99 10.99 -13.98 5.48
N SER A 100 11.30 -13.00 4.63
CA SER A 100 12.50 -12.15 4.73
C SER A 100 12.38 -11.15 5.88
N ALA A 101 13.12 -11.39 6.97
CA ALA A 101 13.10 -10.52 8.15
C ALA A 101 13.63 -9.12 7.85
N ASP A 102 14.64 -9.00 6.98
CA ASP A 102 15.24 -7.70 6.65
C ASP A 102 14.29 -6.81 5.86
N PHE A 103 13.58 -7.37 4.87
CA PHE A 103 12.57 -6.62 4.13
C PHE A 103 11.33 -6.32 4.96
N LEU A 104 10.96 -7.19 5.92
CA LEU A 104 9.91 -6.88 6.89
C LEU A 104 10.33 -5.70 7.79
N LYS A 105 11.55 -5.68 8.31
CA LYS A 105 12.07 -4.55 9.11
C LYS A 105 12.14 -3.25 8.30
N LEU A 106 12.53 -3.34 7.02
CA LEU A 106 12.52 -2.18 6.13
C LEU A 106 11.10 -1.66 5.89
N GLY A 107 10.14 -2.56 5.65
CA GLY A 107 8.73 -2.22 5.53
C GLY A 107 8.17 -1.57 6.80
N LEU A 108 8.56 -2.08 7.98
CA LEU A 108 8.18 -1.49 9.26
C LEU A 108 8.72 -0.07 9.44
N ALA A 109 10.02 0.12 9.16
CA ALA A 109 10.65 1.43 9.26
C ALA A 109 9.96 2.45 8.34
N HIS A 110 9.62 2.01 7.11
CA HIS A 110 8.84 2.81 6.18
C HIS A 110 7.49 3.22 6.79
N ASP A 111 6.69 2.27 7.30
CA ASP A 111 5.34 2.57 7.79
C ASP A 111 5.35 3.46 9.02
N VAL A 112 6.29 3.25 9.94
CA VAL A 112 6.51 4.14 11.09
C VAL A 112 6.85 5.55 10.61
N ALA A 113 7.71 5.69 9.59
CA ALA A 113 8.04 6.99 9.03
C ALA A 113 6.81 7.64 8.36
N THR A 114 6.02 6.91 7.58
CA THR A 114 4.79 7.43 6.96
C THR A 114 3.76 7.87 8.00
N ILE A 115 3.54 7.07 9.04
CA ILE A 115 2.69 7.41 10.19
C ILE A 115 3.19 8.70 10.85
N GLY A 116 4.50 8.80 11.10
CA GLY A 116 5.11 10.00 11.68
C GLY A 116 4.94 11.25 10.80
N MET A 117 5.07 11.11 9.47
CA MET A 117 4.86 12.20 8.52
C MET A 117 3.39 12.65 8.49
N MET A 118 2.45 11.70 8.43
CA MET A 118 1.01 11.99 8.48
C MET A 118 0.61 12.65 9.81
N ALA A 119 1.19 12.22 10.92
CA ALA A 119 0.96 12.82 12.23
C ALA A 119 1.52 14.26 12.33
N LYS A 120 2.70 14.51 11.75
CA LYS A 120 3.32 15.85 11.75
C LYS A 120 2.56 16.87 10.90
N GLY A 121 2.02 16.42 9.77
CA GLY A 121 1.27 17.26 8.82
C GLY A 121 -0.23 16.98 8.85
N TRP A 122 -0.82 16.75 10.03
CA TRP A 122 -2.18 16.23 10.21
C TRP A 122 -3.21 16.83 9.26
N ILE A 123 -3.55 16.08 8.21
CA ILE A 123 -4.62 16.35 7.25
C ILE A 123 -5.69 15.30 7.53
N PRO A 124 -6.89 15.71 8.01
CA PRO A 124 -7.96 14.78 8.37
C PRO A 124 -8.31 13.77 7.28
N GLU A 125 -8.19 14.16 6.02
CA GLU A 125 -8.45 13.36 4.83
C GLU A 125 -7.45 12.17 4.69
N PHE A 126 -6.26 12.23 5.31
CA PHE A 126 -5.32 11.10 5.35
C PHE A 126 -5.62 10.08 6.46
N LYS A 127 -6.62 10.32 7.32
CA LYS A 127 -6.94 9.41 8.44
C LYS A 127 -7.20 7.94 8.02
N PRO A 128 -7.87 7.64 6.90
CA PRO A 128 -8.02 6.24 6.44
C PRO A 128 -6.66 5.57 6.18
N PHE A 129 -5.71 6.29 5.59
CA PHE A 129 -4.35 5.80 5.37
C PHE A 129 -3.59 5.61 6.69
N LEU A 130 -3.77 6.50 7.66
CA LEU A 130 -3.18 6.33 8.99
C LEU A 130 -3.61 5.02 9.65
N VAL A 131 -4.89 4.65 9.54
CA VAL A 131 -5.40 3.36 10.04
C VAL A 131 -4.79 2.20 9.26
N LEU A 132 -4.72 2.30 7.93
CA LEU A 132 -4.13 1.28 7.07
C LEU A 132 -2.65 1.02 7.42
N PHE A 133 -1.83 2.07 7.45
CA PHE A 133 -0.41 1.97 7.78
C PHE A 133 -0.19 1.58 9.24
N GLY A 134 -1.02 2.04 10.18
CA GLY A 134 -0.95 1.63 11.58
C GLY A 134 -1.20 0.13 11.76
N LEU A 135 -2.23 -0.40 11.09
CA LEU A 135 -2.54 -1.82 11.11
C LEU A 135 -1.43 -2.65 10.45
N GLU A 136 -0.92 -2.19 9.30
CA GLU A 136 0.19 -2.83 8.60
C GLU A 136 1.47 -2.83 9.45
N ALA A 137 1.82 -1.70 10.07
CA ALA A 137 3.00 -1.58 10.95
C ALA A 137 2.94 -2.54 12.14
N LEU A 138 1.78 -2.70 12.79
CA LEU A 138 1.61 -3.68 13.87
C LEU A 138 1.80 -5.12 13.38
N ALA A 139 1.23 -5.45 12.22
CA ALA A 139 1.33 -6.77 11.63
C ALA A 139 2.77 -7.09 11.17
N ILE A 140 3.43 -6.17 10.45
CA ILE A 140 4.82 -6.31 10.05
C ILE A 140 5.72 -6.39 11.28
N GLY A 141 5.49 -5.56 12.31
CA GLY A 141 6.25 -5.60 13.54
C GLY A 141 6.22 -6.99 14.19
N LYS A 142 5.05 -7.60 14.27
CA LYS A 142 4.94 -8.98 14.76
C LYS A 142 5.72 -9.97 13.89
N LEU A 143 5.62 -9.89 12.56
CA LEU A 143 6.32 -10.80 11.65
C LEU A 143 7.83 -10.60 11.63
N ALA A 144 8.30 -9.35 11.74
CA ALA A 144 9.71 -8.97 11.65
C ALA A 144 10.55 -9.46 12.84
N PHE A 145 9.91 -9.66 14.00
CA PHE A 145 10.55 -10.01 15.28
C PHE A 145 10.02 -11.32 15.89
N ALA A 146 9.18 -12.09 15.19
CA ALA A 146 8.72 -13.40 15.65
C ALA A 146 9.75 -14.54 15.43
N LYS A 147 10.96 -14.22 14.97
CA LYS A 147 12.08 -15.17 14.78
C LYS A 147 13.16 -14.91 15.82
#